data_AF-A0A9D7PYG7-F1
#
_entry.id   AF-A0A9D7PYG7-F1
#
_cell.length_a   1.000
_cell.length_b   1.000
_cell.length_c   1.000
_cell.angle_alpha   90.00
_cell.angle_beta   90.00
_cell.angle_gamma   90.00
#
_symmetry.space_group_name_H-M   'P 1'
#
loop_
_entity.id
_entity.type
_entity.pdbx_description
1 polymer ?
#
loop_
_entity_poly.entity_id
_entity_poly.type
_entity_poly.pdbx_seq_one_letter_code
_entity_poly.pdbx_strand_id
1 'polypeptide(L)' 'MLSLTVALAETDQPVMMVDGRNIVRAVGMKFDNKARIVKLLAQVKSEYAPDKN' A
#
# COMPACT_ATOMS: atom_id res chain seq x y z
N MET A 1 -0.03 6.05 32.05
CA MET A 1 -0.57 6.71 30.84
C MET A 1 -0.21 5.82 29.65
N LEU A 2 -1.16 5.04 29.11
CA LEU A 2 -0.87 4.15 27.98
C LEU A 2 -0.56 5.01 26.74
N SER A 3 0.64 4.89 26.20
CA SER A 3 1.00 5.49 24.91
C SER A 3 0.23 4.73 23.82
N LEU A 4 -0.75 5.39 23.21
CA LEU A 4 -1.50 4.85 22.08
C LEU A 4 -0.61 4.96 20.85
N THR A 5 0.21 3.95 20.56
CA THR A 5 1.08 3.95 19.38
C THR A 5 0.21 3.95 18.13
N VAL A 6 0.04 5.13 17.51
CA VAL A 6 -0.55 5.24 16.18
C VAL A 6 0.43 4.58 15.23
N ALA A 7 0.14 3.35 14.80
CA ALA A 7 0.98 2.63 13.85
C ALA A 7 0.85 3.30 12.47
N LEU A 8 1.76 4.24 12.21
CA LEU A 8 2.00 4.84 10.91
C LEU A 8 3.19 4.10 10.28
N ALA A 9 3.04 3.68 9.02
CA ALA A 9 4.15 3.17 8.24
C ALA A 9 4.33 4.04 6.99
N GLU A 10 5.57 4.38 6.70
CA GLU A 10 5.91 5.10 5.48
C GLU A 10 7.18 4.53 4.85
N THR A 11 7.27 4.70 3.53
CA THR A 11 8.47 4.37 2.76
C THR A 11 8.49 5.24 1.53
N ASP A 12 9.68 5.60 1.07
CA ASP A 12 9.91 6.24 -0.24
C ASP A 12 10.50 5.23 -1.25
N GLN A 13 10.59 3.96 -0.87
CA GLN A 13 11.10 2.88 -1.71
C GLN A 13 10.00 2.30 -2.61
N PRO A 14 10.36 1.54 -3.67
CA PRO A 14 9.39 0.78 -4.45
C PRO A 14 8.57 -0.17 -3.57
N VAL A 15 7.26 -0.20 -3.81
CA VAL A 15 6.30 -1.09 -3.12
C VAL A 15 5.47 -1.87 -4.13
N MET A 16 5.08 -3.08 -3.73
CA MET A 16 4.11 -3.91 -4.44
C MET A 16 2.99 -4.29 -3.48
N MET A 17 1.75 -4.02 -3.86
CA MET A 17 0.54 -4.41 -3.14
C MET A 17 -0.24 -5.40 -4.00
N VAL A 18 -0.70 -6.48 -3.38
CA VAL A 18 -1.52 -7.51 -4.02
C VAL A 18 -2.85 -7.54 -3.30
N ASP A 19 -3.93 -7.28 -4.03
CA ASP A 19 -5.31 -7.37 -3.56
C ASP A 19 -6.15 -8.19 -4.56
N GLY A 20 -6.43 -9.44 -4.20
CA GLY A 20 -7.02 -10.41 -5.10
C GLY A 20 -6.20 -10.55 -6.39
N ARG A 21 -6.80 -10.12 -7.52
CA ARG A 21 -6.19 -10.17 -8.86
C ARG A 21 -5.54 -8.85 -9.28
N ASN A 22 -5.57 -7.84 -8.42
CA ASN A 22 -4.94 -6.56 -8.68
C ASN A 22 -3.54 -6.54 -8.08
N ILE A 23 -2.56 -6.26 -8.93
CA ILE A 23 -1.19 -5.99 -8.50
C ILE A 23 -0.96 -4.50 -8.72
N VAL A 24 -0.72 -3.78 -7.63
CA VAL A 24 -0.41 -2.35 -7.66
C VAL A 24 1.06 -2.17 -7.33
N ARG A 25 1.76 -1.42 -8.18
CA ARG A 25 3.16 -1.03 -7.99
C ARG A 25 3.25 0.47 -7.88
N ALA A 26 4.09 0.96 -6.99
CA ALA A 26 4.33 2.39 -6.80
C ALA A 26 5.75 2.62 -6.25
N VAL A 27 6.17 3.89 -6.29
CA VAL A 27 7.32 4.38 -5.50
C VAL A 27 6.76 5.19 -4.35
N GLY A 28 7.05 4.71 -3.14
CA GLY A 28 6.61 5.30 -1.89
C GLY A 28 5.16 5.02 -1.49
N MET A 29 4.94 4.96 -0.17
CA MET A 29 3.67 4.62 0.46
C MET A 29 3.55 5.27 1.84
N LYS A 30 2.34 5.67 2.22
CA LYS A 30 1.94 5.96 3.61
C LYS A 30 0.76 5.09 4.01
N PHE A 31 0.83 4.47 5.18
CA PHE A 31 -0.24 3.66 5.75
C PHE A 31 -0.67 4.23 7.10
N ASP A 32 -1.96 4.56 7.18
CA ASP A 32 -2.65 4.88 8.42
C ASP A 32 -3.46 3.66 8.85
N ASN A 33 -2.96 2.92 9.85
CA ASN A 33 -3.64 1.73 10.33
C ASN A 33 -4.97 2.05 11.05
N LYS A 34 -5.11 3.22 11.69
CA LYS A 34 -6.35 3.58 12.39
C LYS A 34 -7.46 3.89 11.41
N ALA A 35 -7.13 4.60 10.33
CA ALA A 35 -8.07 4.91 9.26
C ALA A 35 -8.24 3.75 8.26
N ARG A 36 -7.33 2.76 8.29
CA ARG A 36 -7.22 1.68 7.29
C ARG A 36 -7.03 2.23 5.87
N ILE A 37 -6.26 3.31 5.75
CA ILE A 37 -5.99 4.01 4.48
C ILE A 37 -4.55 3.78 4.07
N VAL A 38 -4.35 3.40 2.80
CA VAL A 38 -3.05 3.37 2.13
C VAL A 38 -3.02 4.48 1.09
N LYS A 39 -1.98 5.31 1.11
CA LYS A 39 -1.68 6.30 0.07
C LYS A 39 -0.42 5.89 -0.67
N LEU A 40 -0.50 5.75 -1.99
CA LEU A 40 0.65 5.52 -2.87
C LEU A 40 1.08 6.85 -3.47
N LEU A 41 2.38 7.12 -3.50
CA LEU A 41 2.89 8.48 -3.72
C LEU A 41 3.20 8.79 -5.18
N ALA A 42 3.98 7.94 -5.85
CA ALA A 42 4.44 8.19 -7.22
C ALA A 42 4.46 6.92 -8.08
N GLN A 43 4.45 7.12 -9.40
CA GLN A 43 4.54 6.05 -10.41
C GLN A 43 3.56 4.88 -10.18
N VAL A 44 2.34 5.22 -9.76
CA VAL A 44 1.30 4.24 -9.42
C VAL A 44 0.81 3.55 -10.69
N LYS A 45 1.00 2.23 -10.77
CA LYS A 45 0.48 1.38 -11.85
C LYS A 45 -0.31 0.24 -11.24
N SER A 46 -1.50 0.01 -11.76
CA SER A 46 -2.36 -1.12 -11.38
C SER A 46 -2.53 -2.04 -12.57
N GLU A 47 -2.27 -3.32 -12.35
CA GLU A 47 -2.45 -4.38 -13.33
C GLU A 47 -3.47 -5.37 -12.78
N TYR A 48 -4.51 -5.65 -13.56
CA TYR A 48 -5.36 -6.80 -13.32
C TYR A 48 -4.68 -8.01 -13.96
N ALA A 49 -4.32 -9.00 -13.14
CA ALA A 49 -3.76 -10.27 -13.59
C ALA A 49 -4.89 -11.31 -13.64
N PRO A 50 -5.53 -11.54 -14.81
CA PRO A 50 -6.48 -12.63 -14.96
C PRO A 50 -5.75 -13.97 -14.79
N ASP A 51 -6.45 -14.96 -14.23
CA ASP A 51 -5.95 -16.34 -14.18
C ASP A 51 -5.64 -16.81 -15.60
N LYS A 52 -4.46 -17.39 -15.79
CA LYS A 52 -4.10 -18.12 -17.03
C LYS A 52 -4.89 -19.43 -17.02
N ASN A 53 -6.14 -19.39 -17.46
CA ASN A 53 -6.85 -20.59 -17.90
C ASN A 53 -6.35 -21.02 -19.27
#